data_AF-A0A4R2GRL5-F1
#
_entry.id   AF-A0A4R2GRL5-F1
#
_cell.length_a   1.000
_cell.length_b   1.000
_cell.length_c   1.000
_cell.angle_alpha   90.00
_cell.angle_beta   90.00
_cell.angle_gamma   90.00
#
_symmetry.space_group_name_H-M   'P 1'
#
loop_
_entity.id
_entity.type
_entity.pdbx_description
1 polymer ?
#
loop_
_entity_poly.entity_id
_entity_poly.type
_entity_poly.pdbx_seq_one_letter_code
_entity_poly.pdbx_strand_id
1 'polypeptide(L)'
;MTKYIGIFEKYIPSSDASELYREMSAKGAIFHRNENGEDWYAGIPARTVGSLILSVDADSVVRCVGFGPDGFSPPVGQRVYEVEVPGVSPTQDIANYAGFLGHTFDPATGSFTPPPPPAPPAIADISRQQCAMRMCQMGLIGPEDMVAMAQSGTPPAMVENMLGAMAEPDQSFARAAFAKNTYSRADPLLVLMMTGQPVPVPGGDPRPATADDIDQFFRDAALL
;
A
#
# COMPACT_ATOMS: atom_id res chain seq x y z
N MET A 1 18.52 22.36 -8.13
CA MET A 1 17.68 23.55 -8.46
C MET A 1 16.31 23.06 -8.90
N THR A 2 15.22 23.78 -8.61
CA THR A 2 13.86 23.47 -9.09
C THR A 2 13.35 24.59 -10.00
N LYS A 3 12.84 24.25 -11.18
CA LYS A 3 12.26 25.17 -12.15
C LYS A 3 10.87 24.70 -12.55
N TYR A 4 9.87 25.56 -12.39
CA TYR A 4 8.53 25.30 -12.89
C TYR A 4 8.48 25.50 -14.41
N ILE A 5 7.91 24.55 -15.14
CA ILE A 5 7.79 24.61 -16.60
C ILE A 5 6.36 25.01 -17.00
N GLY A 6 5.35 24.48 -16.33
CA GLY A 6 3.95 24.81 -16.62
C GLY A 6 2.98 23.64 -16.44
N ILE A 7 1.70 23.92 -16.65
CA ILE A 7 0.61 22.97 -16.84
C ILE A 7 0.31 22.90 -18.33
N PHE A 8 0.39 21.69 -18.89
CA PHE A 8 0.27 21.50 -20.33
C PHE A 8 -1.15 21.11 -20.76
N GLU A 9 -1.52 21.56 -21.95
CA GLU A 9 -2.69 21.09 -22.69
C GLU A 9 -2.29 20.64 -24.10
N LYS A 10 -3.12 19.77 -24.69
CA LYS A 10 -2.95 19.39 -26.09
C LYS A 10 -3.42 20.54 -26.97
N TYR A 11 -2.70 20.78 -28.05
CA TYR A 11 -3.12 21.75 -29.05
C TYR A 11 -2.80 21.31 -30.47
N ILE A 12 -3.43 21.97 -31.44
CA ILE A 12 -3.14 21.82 -32.86
C ILE A 12 -2.32 23.04 -33.28
N PRO A 13 -1.09 22.87 -33.81
CA PRO A 13 -0.30 23.97 -34.33
C PRO A 13 -1.05 24.76 -35.40
N SER A 14 -0.85 26.08 -35.46
CA SER A 14 -1.48 26.90 -36.49
C SER A 14 -0.99 26.49 -37.89
N SER A 15 -1.78 26.81 -38.92
CA SER A 15 -1.42 26.57 -40.33
C SER A 15 -0.11 27.26 -40.76
N ASP A 16 0.30 28.29 -40.03
CA ASP A 16 1.53 29.05 -40.26
C ASP A 16 2.75 28.43 -39.55
N ALA A 17 2.57 27.32 -38.83
CA ALA A 17 3.67 26.57 -38.26
C ALA A 17 4.62 26.05 -39.35
N SER A 18 5.88 25.81 -38.95
CA SER A 18 6.93 25.32 -39.85
C SER A 18 6.51 24.03 -40.55
N GLU A 19 7.10 23.75 -41.71
CA GLU A 19 6.80 22.56 -42.52
C GLU A 19 6.91 21.26 -41.72
N LEU A 20 7.88 21.19 -40.80
CA LEU A 20 8.05 20.08 -39.86
C LEU A 20 6.82 19.84 -38.98
N TYR A 21 6.20 20.90 -38.44
CA TYR A 21 5.01 20.78 -37.60
C TYR A 21 3.81 20.27 -38.40
N ARG A 22 3.69 20.69 -39.66
CA ARG A 22 2.64 20.19 -40.57
C ARG A 22 2.84 18.72 -40.88
N GLU A 23 4.07 18.29 -41.17
CA GLU A 23 4.39 16.89 -41.43
C GLU A 23 4.11 16.01 -40.20
N MET A 24 4.55 16.45 -39.02
CA MET A 24 4.29 15.76 -37.76
C MET A 24 2.79 15.68 -37.45
N SER A 25 2.04 16.76 -37.65
CA SER A 25 0.59 16.78 -37.46
C SER A 25 -0.12 15.83 -38.44
N ALA A 26 0.30 15.79 -39.72
CA ALA A 26 -0.21 14.84 -40.71
C ALA A 26 0.06 13.38 -40.34
N LYS A 27 1.12 13.12 -39.57
CA LYS A 27 1.48 11.81 -39.00
C LYS A 27 0.79 11.53 -37.66
N GLY A 28 -0.09 12.41 -37.18
CA GLY A 28 -0.84 12.24 -35.93
C GLY A 28 -0.06 12.60 -34.66
N ALA A 29 1.01 13.39 -34.78
CA ALA A 29 1.73 13.89 -33.61
C ALA A 29 0.81 14.76 -32.73
N ILE A 30 1.00 14.62 -31.41
CA ILE A 30 0.27 15.39 -30.40
C ILE A 30 1.20 16.48 -29.89
N PHE A 31 0.77 17.73 -30.00
CA PHE A 31 1.53 18.88 -29.52
C PHE A 31 1.02 19.34 -28.16
N HIS A 32 1.92 19.86 -27.33
CA HIS A 32 1.61 20.30 -25.97
C HIS A 32 2.09 21.74 -25.78
N ARG A 33 1.23 22.60 -25.24
CA ARG A 33 1.58 23.96 -24.85
C ARG A 33 1.27 24.19 -23.38
N ASN A 34 2.07 25.00 -22.70
CA ASN A 34 1.81 25.37 -21.31
C ASN A 34 0.78 26.52 -21.21
N GLU A 35 0.43 26.90 -20.00
CA GLU A 35 -0.50 28.00 -19.69
C GLU A 35 -0.03 29.38 -20.19
N ASN A 36 1.26 29.53 -20.49
CA ASN A 36 1.85 30.74 -21.07
C ASN A 36 1.85 30.73 -22.61
N GLY A 37 1.35 29.64 -23.23
CA GLY A 37 1.34 29.46 -24.68
C GLY A 37 2.66 28.97 -25.26
N GLU A 38 3.61 28.53 -24.43
CA GLU A 38 4.91 28.01 -24.86
C GLU A 38 4.78 26.54 -25.27
N ASP A 39 5.29 26.20 -26.45
CA ASP A 39 5.31 24.81 -26.93
C ASP A 39 6.37 23.97 -26.21
N TRP A 40 5.97 22.76 -25.80
CA TRP A 40 6.83 21.81 -25.11
C TRP A 40 8.10 21.47 -25.89
N TYR A 41 7.95 21.18 -27.18
CA TYR A 41 9.01 20.69 -28.07
C TYR A 41 9.98 21.81 -28.46
N ALA A 42 9.50 23.04 -28.62
CA ALA A 42 10.32 24.22 -28.85
C ALA A 42 11.23 24.55 -27.64
N GLY A 43 10.77 24.24 -26.42
CA GLY A 43 11.52 24.49 -25.18
C GLY A 43 12.57 23.42 -24.85
N ILE A 44 12.60 22.30 -25.57
CA ILE A 44 13.52 21.17 -25.33
C ILE A 44 15.01 21.58 -25.33
N PRO A 45 15.51 22.34 -26.32
CA PRO A 45 16.94 22.68 -26.39
C PRO A 45 17.45 23.57 -25.25
N ALA A 46 16.54 24.25 -24.53
CA ALA A 46 16.88 25.16 -23.45
C ALA A 46 16.92 24.48 -22.06
N ARG A 47 16.73 23.16 -21.99
CA ARG A 47 16.70 22.42 -20.73
C ARG A 47 18.07 21.94 -20.31
N THR A 48 18.26 21.84 -19.00
CA THR A 48 19.52 21.45 -18.41
C THR A 48 19.77 19.98 -18.67
N VAL A 49 20.88 19.66 -19.34
CA VAL A 49 21.33 18.27 -19.48
C VAL A 49 21.57 17.70 -18.08
N GLY A 50 20.88 16.61 -17.77
CA GLY A 50 21.00 15.94 -16.48
C GLY A 50 19.94 16.31 -15.44
N SER A 51 18.99 17.17 -15.78
CA SER A 51 17.81 17.40 -14.94
C SER A 51 16.78 16.27 -15.05
N LEU A 52 16.01 16.08 -14.00
CA LEU A 52 14.77 15.29 -14.01
C LEU A 52 13.62 16.18 -14.44
N ILE A 53 12.76 15.65 -15.30
CA ILE A 53 11.48 16.23 -15.61
C ILE A 53 10.41 15.49 -14.81
N LEU A 54 9.67 16.19 -13.97
CA LEU A 54 8.61 15.63 -13.15
C LEU A 54 7.27 16.15 -13.64
N SER A 55 6.26 15.29 -13.66
CA SER A 55 4.86 15.72 -13.62
C SER A 55 4.28 15.42 -12.25
N VAL A 56 3.53 16.39 -11.75
CA VAL A 56 3.00 16.41 -10.41
C VAL A 56 1.52 16.78 -10.49
N ASP A 57 0.67 16.04 -9.79
CA ASP A 57 -0.76 16.33 -9.74
C ASP A 57 -1.09 17.54 -8.83
N ALA A 58 -2.37 17.80 -8.58
CA ALA A 58 -2.82 18.91 -7.74
C ALA A 58 -2.40 18.77 -6.26
N ASP A 59 -2.22 17.54 -5.77
CA ASP A 59 -1.84 17.22 -4.39
C ASP A 59 -0.32 17.17 -4.20
N SER A 60 0.41 17.61 -5.22
CA SER A 60 1.88 17.60 -5.25
C SER A 60 2.48 16.19 -5.31
N VAL A 61 1.74 15.19 -5.77
CA VAL A 61 2.23 13.81 -5.93
C VAL A 61 2.85 13.62 -7.31
N VAL A 62 4.06 13.06 -7.34
CA VAL A 62 4.78 12.75 -8.58
C VAL A 62 4.09 11.60 -9.32
N ARG A 63 3.67 11.86 -10.56
CA ARG A 63 2.93 10.91 -11.41
C ARG A 63 3.77 10.34 -12.55
N CYS A 64 4.68 11.14 -13.11
CA CYS A 64 5.65 10.68 -14.09
C CYS A 64 6.99 11.35 -13.89
N VAL A 65 8.06 10.64 -14.20
CA VAL A 65 9.45 11.10 -14.17
C VAL A 65 10.07 10.80 -15.53
N GLY A 66 10.73 11.79 -16.13
CA GLY A 66 11.46 11.65 -17.38
C GLY A 66 12.91 12.12 -17.24
N PHE A 67 13.79 11.49 -18.00
CA PHE A 67 15.17 11.94 -18.11
C PHE A 67 15.32 12.87 -19.32
N GLY A 68 15.56 14.14 -19.03
CA GLY A 68 15.65 15.16 -20.05
C GLY A 68 14.35 15.35 -20.86
N PRO A 69 14.39 16.28 -21.81
CA PRO A 69 13.23 16.65 -22.61
C PRO A 69 12.71 15.56 -23.56
N ASP A 70 13.59 14.73 -24.11
CA ASP A 70 13.29 13.91 -25.30
C ASP A 70 12.48 12.65 -24.99
N GLY A 71 12.54 12.16 -23.75
CA GLY A 71 11.83 10.97 -23.29
C GLY A 71 10.51 11.25 -22.56
N PHE A 72 10.08 12.51 -22.49
CA PHE A 72 8.94 12.92 -21.67
C PHE A 72 7.88 13.64 -22.51
N SER A 73 6.66 13.09 -22.48
CA SER A 73 5.47 13.79 -22.94
C SER A 73 4.72 14.32 -21.72
N PRO A 74 4.49 15.64 -21.61
CA PRO A 74 3.87 16.21 -20.42
C PRO A 74 2.40 15.75 -20.33
N PRO A 75 1.98 15.19 -19.19
CA PRO A 75 0.58 14.85 -18.98
C PRO A 75 -0.29 16.11 -18.97
N VAL A 76 -1.46 16.03 -19.60
CA VAL A 76 -2.41 17.16 -19.64
C VAL A 76 -2.92 17.47 -18.24
N GLY A 77 -2.92 18.76 -17.88
CA GLY A 77 -3.47 19.24 -16.61
C GLY A 77 -2.59 18.99 -15.38
N GLN A 78 -1.40 18.41 -15.54
CA GLN A 78 -0.44 18.24 -14.45
C GLN A 78 0.63 19.34 -14.49
N ARG A 79 1.14 19.68 -13.31
CA ARG A 79 2.24 20.64 -13.15
C ARG A 79 3.54 19.96 -13.51
N VAL A 80 4.32 20.55 -14.41
CA VAL A 80 5.60 20.02 -14.86
C VAL A 80 6.74 20.85 -14.27
N TYR A 81 7.73 20.15 -13.71
CA TYR A 81 8.92 20.74 -13.11
C TYR A 81 10.17 20.14 -13.71
N GLU A 82 11.21 20.96 -13.83
CA GLU A 82 12.58 20.56 -14.08
C GLU A 82 13.35 20.65 -12.76
N VAL A 83 13.98 19.55 -12.36
CA VAL A 83 14.60 19.40 -11.03
C VAL A 83 15.98 18.79 -11.16
N GLU A 84 16.98 19.42 -10.55
CA GLU A 84 18.29 18.80 -10.33
C GLU A 84 18.28 18.14 -8.95
N VAL A 85 18.52 16.83 -8.92
CA VAL A 85 18.58 16.06 -7.68
C VAL A 85 20.04 15.75 -7.34
N PRO A 86 20.58 16.28 -6.23
CA PRO A 86 21.96 16.02 -5.83
C PRO A 86 22.24 14.51 -5.67
N GLY A 87 23.35 14.04 -6.24
CA GLY A 87 23.77 12.64 -6.13
C GLY A 87 23.03 11.66 -7.06
N VAL A 88 22.02 12.13 -7.80
CA VAL A 88 21.37 11.32 -8.84
C VAL A 88 22.08 11.60 -10.17
N SER A 89 22.88 10.64 -10.62
CA SER A 89 23.46 10.72 -11.96
C SER A 89 22.41 10.30 -13.00
N PRO A 90 22.18 11.12 -14.04
CA PRO A 90 21.42 10.80 -15.25
C PRO A 90 21.65 9.43 -15.90
N THR A 91 22.88 8.93 -15.74
CA THR A 91 23.37 7.75 -16.45
C THR A 91 23.34 6.49 -15.61
N GLN A 92 22.92 6.57 -14.33
CA GLN A 92 22.91 5.44 -13.40
C GLN A 92 21.49 5.19 -12.86
N ASP A 93 20.92 4.10 -13.35
CA ASP A 93 19.73 3.38 -12.86
C ASP A 93 18.35 4.00 -13.07
N ILE A 94 17.74 3.60 -14.20
CA ILE A 94 16.28 3.63 -14.43
C ILE A 94 15.50 3.06 -13.23
N ALA A 95 16.06 2.07 -12.52
CA ALA A 95 15.47 1.45 -11.34
C ALA A 95 15.33 2.39 -10.13
N ASN A 96 16.21 3.39 -9.98
CA ASN A 96 16.13 4.35 -8.88
C ASN A 96 15.04 5.41 -9.10
N TYR A 97 14.59 5.64 -10.34
CA TYR A 97 13.67 6.73 -10.66
C TYR A 97 12.19 6.38 -10.48
N ALA A 98 11.83 5.10 -10.68
CA ALA A 98 10.53 4.59 -10.21
C ALA A 98 10.36 4.83 -8.70
N GLY A 99 11.47 4.93 -7.98
CA GLY A 99 11.53 5.30 -6.57
C GLY A 99 10.99 6.69 -6.24
N PHE A 100 10.75 7.60 -7.21
CA PHE A 100 10.09 8.89 -6.94
C PHE A 100 8.59 8.87 -7.21
N LEU A 101 8.07 7.86 -7.90
CA LEU A 101 6.64 7.79 -8.19
C LEU A 101 5.84 7.68 -6.89
N GLY A 102 4.73 8.41 -6.80
CA GLY A 102 3.90 8.46 -5.60
C GLY A 102 4.48 9.26 -4.44
N HIS A 103 5.69 9.81 -4.56
CA HIS A 103 6.23 10.73 -3.57
C HIS A 103 5.52 12.08 -3.67
N THR A 104 5.37 12.75 -2.53
CA THR A 104 5.00 14.17 -2.51
C THR A 104 6.24 15.00 -2.80
N PHE A 105 6.18 15.85 -3.82
CA PHE A 105 7.24 16.77 -4.22
C PHE A 105 6.95 18.17 -3.68
N ASP A 106 7.91 18.74 -2.95
CA ASP A 106 7.85 20.14 -2.52
C ASP A 106 8.66 21.01 -3.50
N PRO A 107 8.01 21.83 -4.35
CA PRO A 107 8.70 22.65 -5.33
C PRO A 107 9.53 23.78 -4.70
N ALA A 108 9.22 24.23 -3.47
CA ALA A 108 9.96 25.29 -2.81
C ALA A 108 11.36 24.84 -2.37
N THR A 109 11.47 23.58 -1.96
CA THR A 109 12.72 23.00 -1.47
C THR A 109 13.38 22.03 -2.45
N GLY A 110 12.62 21.52 -3.44
CA GLY A 110 13.06 20.44 -4.34
C GLY A 110 13.13 19.08 -3.64
N SER A 111 12.49 18.93 -2.48
CA SER A 111 12.53 17.70 -1.69
C SER A 111 11.40 16.73 -2.05
N PHE A 112 11.63 15.44 -1.78
CA PHE A 112 10.65 14.36 -1.98
C PHE A 112 10.32 13.72 -0.63
N THR A 113 9.03 13.60 -0.35
CA THR A 113 8.54 12.84 0.81
C THR A 113 7.97 11.52 0.32
N PRO A 114 8.45 10.36 0.82
CA PRO A 114 7.92 9.07 0.41
C PRO A 114 6.44 8.96 0.74
N PRO A 115 5.66 8.19 -0.06
CA PRO A 115 4.28 7.90 0.29
C PRO A 115 4.26 7.21 1.67
N PRO A 116 3.22 7.47 2.48
CA PRO A 116 3.06 6.74 3.73
C PRO A 116 3.03 5.23 3.43
N PRO A 117 3.65 4.40 4.27
CA PRO A 117 3.57 2.96 4.09
C PRO A 117 2.10 2.53 4.02
N PRO A 118 1.76 1.55 3.17
CA PRO A 118 0.39 1.07 3.08
C PRO A 118 -0.08 0.64 4.46
N ALA A 119 -1.30 1.03 4.81
CA ALA A 119 -1.89 0.62 6.09
C ALA A 119 -1.89 -0.91 6.16
N PRO A 120 -1.63 -1.51 7.34
CA PRO A 120 -1.82 -2.93 7.53
C PRO A 120 -3.23 -3.32 7.08
N PRO A 121 -3.43 -4.48 6.45
CA PRO A 121 -4.78 -4.92 6.08
C PRO A 121 -5.71 -4.84 7.29
N ALA A 122 -6.99 -4.52 7.08
CA ALA A 122 -7.94 -4.56 8.18
C ALA A 122 -8.01 -5.98 8.76
N ILE A 123 -8.13 -6.09 10.08
CA ILE A 123 -8.34 -7.39 10.74
C ILE A 123 -9.80 -7.75 10.53
N ALA A 124 -10.06 -8.76 9.71
CA ALA A 124 -11.40 -9.25 9.45
C ALA A 124 -11.88 -10.17 10.58
N ASP A 125 -13.20 -10.24 10.76
CA ASP A 125 -13.81 -11.29 11.56
C ASP A 125 -13.56 -12.65 10.86
N ILE A 126 -13.31 -13.67 11.66
CA ILE A 126 -13.05 -15.03 11.17
C ILE A 126 -14.20 -15.94 11.55
N SER A 127 -14.54 -16.88 10.68
CA SER A 127 -15.51 -17.93 11.02
C SER A 127 -14.94 -18.87 12.08
N ARG A 128 -15.82 -19.59 12.77
CA ARG A 128 -15.42 -20.61 13.73
C ARG A 128 -14.58 -21.71 13.11
N GLN A 129 -14.86 -22.07 11.86
CA GLN A 129 -14.08 -23.03 11.10
C GLN A 129 -12.65 -22.51 10.83
N GLN A 130 -12.51 -21.26 10.37
CA GLN A 130 -11.21 -20.62 10.15
C GLN A 130 -10.38 -20.54 11.43
N CYS A 131 -11.02 -20.18 12.55
CA CYS A 131 -10.37 -20.18 13.86
C CYS A 131 -9.88 -21.57 14.26
N ALA A 132 -10.74 -22.60 14.18
CA ALA A 132 -10.38 -23.96 14.53
C ALA A 132 -9.23 -24.49 13.64
N MET A 133 -9.29 -24.26 12.33
CA MET A 133 -8.24 -24.66 11.40
C MET A 133 -6.91 -23.99 11.73
N ARG A 134 -6.91 -22.69 12.03
CA ARG A 134 -5.69 -21.97 12.40
C ARG A 134 -5.10 -22.46 13.71
N MET A 135 -5.94 -22.68 14.73
CA MET A 135 -5.50 -23.24 16.02
C MET A 135 -4.88 -24.63 15.84
N CYS A 136 -5.45 -25.48 14.98
CA CYS A 136 -4.91 -26.81 14.68
C CYS A 136 -3.56 -26.71 13.94
N GLN A 137 -3.42 -25.81 12.97
CA GLN A 137 -2.15 -25.58 12.25
C GLN A 137 -1.03 -25.09 13.18
N MET A 138 -1.38 -24.33 14.22
CA MET A 138 -0.43 -23.88 15.24
C MET A 138 -0.13 -24.95 16.31
N GLY A 139 -0.78 -26.12 16.24
CA GLY A 139 -0.63 -27.19 17.22
C GLY A 139 -1.27 -26.91 18.58
N LEU A 140 -2.18 -25.93 18.66
CA LEU A 140 -2.87 -25.56 19.91
C LEU A 140 -4.01 -26.53 20.26
N ILE A 141 -4.60 -27.17 19.25
CA ILE A 141 -5.67 -28.16 19.39
C ILE A 141 -5.41 -29.34 18.46
N GLY A 142 -5.93 -30.51 18.82
CA GLY A 142 -5.89 -31.70 17.97
C GLY A 142 -6.86 -31.62 16.79
N PRO A 143 -6.69 -32.47 15.75
CA PRO A 143 -7.63 -32.55 14.62
C PRO A 143 -9.07 -32.87 15.03
N GLU A 144 -9.26 -33.70 16.06
CA GLU A 144 -10.58 -34.03 16.61
C GLU A 144 -11.27 -32.82 17.23
N ASP A 145 -10.53 -32.02 18.00
CA ASP A 145 -11.01 -30.78 18.60
C ASP A 145 -11.32 -29.74 17.53
N MET A 146 -10.51 -29.67 16.47
CA MET A 146 -10.77 -28.79 15.32
C MET A 146 -12.13 -29.11 14.68
N VAL A 147 -12.42 -30.39 14.43
CA VAL A 147 -13.69 -30.81 13.83
C VAL A 147 -14.86 -30.52 14.76
N ALA A 148 -14.75 -30.86 16.05
CA ALA A 148 -15.81 -30.61 17.03
C ALA A 148 -16.09 -29.10 17.20
N MET A 149 -15.03 -28.29 17.29
CA MET A 149 -15.13 -26.83 17.36
C MET A 149 -15.80 -26.28 16.09
N ALA A 150 -15.37 -26.68 14.91
CA ALA A 150 -15.95 -26.20 13.66
C ALA A 150 -17.46 -26.57 13.54
N GLN A 151 -17.81 -27.81 13.86
CA GLN A 151 -19.17 -28.34 13.66
C GLN A 151 -20.18 -27.84 14.71
N SER A 152 -19.87 -28.01 16.00
CA SER A 152 -20.83 -27.80 17.08
C SER A 152 -20.47 -26.65 18.01
N GLY A 153 -19.33 -25.99 17.80
CA GLY A 153 -18.85 -24.97 18.73
C GLY A 153 -18.44 -25.54 20.08
N THR A 154 -18.12 -26.84 20.11
CA THR A 154 -17.61 -27.49 21.32
C THR A 154 -16.22 -26.92 21.63
N PRO A 155 -15.99 -26.36 22.83
CA PRO A 155 -14.68 -25.90 23.22
C PRO A 155 -13.67 -27.04 23.26
N PRO A 156 -12.42 -26.84 22.79
CA PRO A 156 -11.33 -27.78 23.02
C PRO A 156 -11.15 -28.04 24.52
N ALA A 157 -10.67 -29.22 24.90
CA ALA A 157 -10.58 -29.63 26.32
C ALA A 157 -9.85 -28.61 27.21
N MET A 158 -8.80 -27.98 26.67
CA MET A 158 -8.07 -26.90 27.35
C MET A 158 -8.96 -25.70 27.68
N VAL A 159 -9.78 -25.26 26.72
CA VAL A 159 -10.72 -24.14 26.89
C VAL A 159 -11.84 -24.55 27.84
N GLU A 160 -12.36 -25.77 27.71
CA GLU A 160 -13.41 -26.29 28.57
C GLU A 160 -12.97 -26.32 30.04
N ASN A 161 -11.70 -26.64 30.32
CA ASN A 161 -11.14 -26.56 31.67
C ASN A 161 -11.11 -25.12 32.22
N MET A 162 -10.81 -24.12 31.36
CA MET A 162 -10.83 -22.71 31.75
C MET A 162 -12.26 -22.22 32.02
N LEU A 163 -13.20 -22.60 31.17
CA LEU A 163 -14.62 -22.29 31.35
C LEU A 163 -15.19 -23.00 32.59
N GLY A 164 -14.75 -24.23 32.85
CA GLY A 164 -15.12 -25.04 34.02
C GLY A 164 -14.72 -24.44 35.37
N ALA A 165 -13.74 -23.54 35.39
CA ALA A 165 -13.33 -22.83 36.59
C ALA A 165 -14.23 -21.61 36.90
N MET A 166 -15.12 -21.23 36.00
CA MET A 166 -16.09 -20.15 36.21
C MET A 166 -17.29 -20.65 37.01
N ALA A 167 -17.89 -19.79 37.84
CA ALA A 167 -19.14 -20.11 38.51
C ALA A 167 -20.34 -19.95 37.55
N GLU A 168 -21.45 -20.65 37.82
CA GLU A 168 -22.71 -20.36 37.13
C GLU A 168 -23.29 -19.01 37.61
N PRO A 169 -23.87 -18.19 36.72
CA PRO A 169 -24.21 -18.46 35.32
C PRO A 169 -23.13 -18.10 34.29
N ASP A 170 -22.00 -17.53 34.72
CA ASP A 170 -20.96 -16.99 33.81
C ASP A 170 -20.35 -18.08 32.93
N GLN A 171 -20.20 -19.29 33.48
CA GLN A 171 -19.79 -20.48 32.74
C GLN A 171 -20.69 -20.74 31.51
N SER A 172 -22.01 -20.74 31.71
CA SER A 172 -22.99 -20.97 30.64
C SER A 172 -22.92 -19.89 29.56
N PHE A 173 -22.78 -18.61 29.96
CA PHE A 173 -22.63 -17.51 29.01
C PHE A 173 -21.33 -17.57 28.23
N ALA A 174 -20.22 -17.94 28.88
CA ALA A 174 -18.93 -18.07 28.23
C ALA A 174 -18.92 -19.22 27.21
N ARG A 175 -19.58 -20.36 27.50
CA ARG A 175 -19.79 -21.45 26.51
C ARG A 175 -20.62 -20.98 25.32
N ALA A 176 -21.72 -20.26 25.55
CA ALA A 176 -22.54 -19.71 24.47
C ALA A 176 -21.77 -18.70 23.61
N ALA A 177 -20.94 -17.86 24.24
CA ALA A 177 -20.07 -16.92 23.55
C ALA A 177 -18.96 -17.62 22.75
N PHE A 178 -18.41 -18.72 23.27
CA PHE A 178 -17.47 -19.54 22.52
C PHE A 178 -18.12 -20.19 21.30
N ALA A 179 -19.36 -20.67 21.43
CA ALA A 179 -20.07 -21.36 20.35
C ALA A 179 -20.53 -20.45 19.19
N LYS A 180 -20.18 -19.15 19.18
CA LYS A 180 -20.48 -18.23 18.08
C LYS A 180 -19.95 -18.77 16.74
N ASN A 181 -20.62 -18.42 15.65
CA ASN A 181 -20.19 -18.79 14.30
C ASN A 181 -19.04 -17.92 13.77
N THR A 182 -18.84 -16.75 14.35
CA THR A 182 -17.84 -15.76 13.94
C THR A 182 -17.17 -15.17 15.18
N TYR A 183 -15.86 -14.97 15.09
CA TYR A 183 -15.06 -14.32 16.11
C TYR A 183 -14.49 -13.02 15.56
N SER A 184 -14.53 -11.98 16.38
CA SER A 184 -13.92 -10.69 16.07
C SER A 184 -12.65 -10.50 16.89
N ARG A 185 -11.75 -9.65 16.40
CA ARG A 185 -10.50 -9.30 17.11
C ARG A 185 -10.73 -8.73 18.51
N ALA A 186 -11.89 -8.14 18.73
CA ALA A 186 -12.31 -7.57 20.00
C ALA A 186 -12.98 -8.60 20.92
N ASP A 187 -13.15 -9.87 20.51
CA ASP A 187 -13.77 -10.87 21.36
C ASP A 187 -12.86 -11.18 22.57
N PRO A 188 -13.30 -10.86 23.80
CA PRO A 188 -12.46 -10.99 24.99
C PRO A 188 -12.09 -12.46 25.28
N LEU A 189 -12.93 -13.42 24.88
CA LEU A 189 -12.67 -14.83 25.13
C LEU A 189 -11.53 -15.35 24.26
N LEU A 190 -11.51 -14.96 22.97
CA LEU A 190 -10.44 -15.36 22.06
C LEU A 190 -9.12 -14.67 22.43
N VAL A 191 -9.18 -13.40 22.81
CA VAL A 191 -7.99 -12.68 23.33
C VAL A 191 -7.44 -13.37 24.58
N LEU A 192 -8.30 -13.75 25.52
CA LEU A 192 -7.89 -14.45 26.75
C LEU A 192 -7.25 -15.81 26.45
N MET A 193 -7.80 -16.56 25.49
CA MET A 193 -7.23 -17.85 25.06
C MET A 193 -5.86 -17.68 24.43
N MET A 194 -5.67 -16.67 23.58
CA MET A 194 -4.41 -16.41 22.92
C MET A 194 -3.34 -15.90 23.89
N THR A 195 -3.68 -15.01 24.81
CA THR A 195 -2.72 -14.50 25.81
C THR A 195 -2.40 -15.51 26.91
N GLY A 196 -3.32 -16.43 27.19
CA GLY A 196 -3.14 -17.52 28.16
C GLY A 196 -2.25 -18.66 27.67
N GLN A 197 -1.90 -18.70 26.39
CA GLN A 197 -1.01 -19.71 25.81
C GLN A 197 0.35 -19.11 25.44
N PRO A 198 1.47 -19.78 25.79
CA PRO A 198 2.78 -19.36 25.30
C PRO A 198 2.85 -19.55 23.79
N VAL A 199 3.20 -18.49 23.06
CA VAL A 199 3.45 -18.54 21.62
C VAL A 199 4.91 -18.95 21.40
N PRO A 200 5.19 -19.97 20.55
CA PRO A 200 6.54 -20.32 20.17
C PRO A 200 7.22 -19.17 19.43
N VAL A 201 8.42 -18.77 19.84
CA VAL A 201 9.23 -17.75 19.15
C VAL A 201 10.40 -18.44 18.45
N PRO A 202 10.62 -18.23 17.14
CA PRO A 202 11.78 -18.79 16.45
C PRO A 202 13.09 -18.34 17.11
N GLY A 203 13.83 -19.29 17.68
CA GLY A 203 15.12 -19.03 18.32
C GLY A 203 15.06 -18.39 19.71
N GLY A 204 13.89 -18.37 20.37
CA GLY A 204 13.73 -17.83 21.72
C GLY A 204 12.82 -18.68 22.61
N ASP A 205 12.72 -18.30 23.88
CA ASP A 205 11.81 -18.94 24.83
C ASP A 205 10.36 -18.58 24.51
N PRO A 206 9.39 -19.51 24.74
CA PRO A 206 7.98 -19.20 24.59
C PRO A 206 7.55 -18.03 25.47
N ARG A 207 6.76 -17.11 24.91
CA ARG A 207 6.26 -15.92 25.62
C ARG A 207 4.73 -15.79 25.47
N PRO A 208 4.03 -15.06 26.35
CA PRO A 208 2.62 -14.74 26.14
C PRO A 208 2.39 -14.04 24.79
N ALA A 209 1.24 -14.30 24.16
CA ALA A 209 0.88 -13.63 22.90
C ALA A 209 0.79 -12.11 23.08
N THR A 210 1.38 -11.35 22.15
CA THR A 210 1.24 -9.90 22.07
C THR A 210 0.00 -9.52 21.24
N ALA A 211 -0.35 -8.24 21.22
CA ALA A 211 -1.41 -7.74 20.34
C ALA A 211 -1.11 -8.06 18.86
N ASP A 212 0.16 -7.96 18.45
CA ASP A 212 0.60 -8.27 17.08
C ASP A 212 0.46 -9.76 16.75
N ASP A 213 0.74 -10.67 17.70
CA ASP A 213 0.55 -12.11 17.47
C ASP A 213 -0.93 -12.46 17.26
N ILE A 214 -1.82 -11.78 18.01
CA ILE A 214 -3.26 -11.94 17.86
C ILE A 214 -3.71 -11.37 16.51
N ASP A 215 -3.22 -10.19 16.12
CA ASP A 215 -3.52 -9.59 14.83
C ASP A 215 -3.08 -10.52 13.68
N GLN A 216 -1.88 -11.12 13.79
CA GLN A 216 -1.37 -12.06 12.81
C GLN A 216 -2.21 -13.34 12.76
N PHE A 217 -2.67 -13.86 13.91
CA PHE A 217 -3.58 -15.00 13.94
C PHE A 217 -4.84 -14.76 13.13
N PHE A 218 -5.50 -13.61 13.30
CA PHE A 218 -6.70 -13.27 12.53
C PHE A 218 -6.42 -13.10 11.04
N ARG A 219 -5.29 -12.47 10.69
CA ARG A 219 -4.86 -12.32 9.29
C ARG A 219 -4.67 -13.68 8.63
N ASP A 220 -3.96 -14.59 9.30
CA ASP A 220 -3.68 -15.92 8.77
C ASP A 220 -4.94 -16.79 8.70
N ALA A 221 -5.80 -16.73 9.72
CA ALA A 221 -7.05 -17.47 9.76
C ALA A 221 -8.03 -16.99 8.67
N ALA A 222 -8.05 -15.70 8.35
CA ALA A 222 -8.90 -15.15 7.28
C ALA A 222 -8.51 -15.62 5.87
N LEU A 223 -7.31 -16.20 5.69
CA LEU A 223 -6.83 -16.77 4.42
C LEU A 223 -7.20 -18.25 4.23
N LEU A 224 -7.79 -18.89 5.26
CA LEU A 224 -8.25 -20.28 5.23
C LEU A 224 -9.70 -20.38 4.76
#